data_AF-A6HKU8-F1
#
_entry.id   AF-A6HKU8-F1
#
_cell.length_a   1.000
_cell.length_b   1.000
_cell.length_c   1.000
_cell.angle_alpha   90.00
_cell.angle_beta   90.00
_cell.angle_gamma   90.00
#
_symmetry.space_group_name_H-M   'P 1'
#
loop_
_entity.id
_entity.type
_entity.pdbx_description
1 polymer ?
#
loop_
_entity_poly.entity_id
_entity_poly.type
_entity_poly.pdbx_seq_one_letter_code
_entity_poly.pdbx_strand_id
1 'polypeptide(L)'
;MNPDLRKERASATFNPELITHILDGSPENTRRRREIENLILNDPDFQHEDYNFLTRSQRYEVAVKKSATMVKKMREYGISDPEEIMWFKK
;
A
#
# COMPACT_ATOMS: atom_id res chain seq x y z
N MET A 1 -14.51 11.46 9.87
CA MET A 1 -14.18 10.34 10.80
C MET A 1 -15.38 10.11 11.70
N ASN A 2 -15.84 8.87 11.81
CA ASN A 2 -16.98 8.50 12.67
C ASN A 2 -16.69 8.89 14.15
N PRO A 3 -17.65 9.50 14.88
CA PRO A 3 -17.49 9.89 16.28
C PRO A 3 -17.04 8.77 17.22
N ASP A 4 -17.54 7.56 17.04
CA ASP A 4 -17.16 6.41 17.90
C ASP A 4 -15.68 6.05 17.70
N LEU A 5 -15.23 6.00 16.44
CA LEU A 5 -13.81 5.81 16.11
C LEU A 5 -12.93 6.94 16.66
N ARG A 6 -13.43 8.18 16.68
CA ARG A 6 -12.68 9.30 17.24
C ARG A 6 -12.51 9.15 18.75
N LYS A 7 -13.57 8.75 19.47
CA LYS A 7 -13.55 8.53 20.91
C LYS A 7 -12.53 7.45 21.28
N GLU A 8 -12.55 6.31 20.59
CA GLU A 8 -11.60 5.21 20.82
C GLU A 8 -10.15 5.58 20.49
N ARG A 9 -9.93 6.41 19.47
CA ARG A 9 -8.59 6.93 19.17
C ARG A 9 -8.10 7.93 20.21
N ALA A 10 -9.00 8.71 20.81
CA ALA A 10 -8.66 9.70 21.83
C ALA A 10 -8.38 9.08 23.21
N SER A 11 -8.94 7.91 23.51
CA SER A 11 -8.69 7.18 24.77
C SER A 11 -7.39 6.38 24.77
N ALA A 12 -6.65 6.33 23.66
CA ALA A 12 -5.39 5.61 23.57
C ALA A 12 -4.33 6.19 24.53
N THR A 13 -3.65 5.32 25.28
CA THR A 13 -2.63 5.68 26.28
C THR A 13 -1.21 5.67 25.73
N PHE A 14 -1.04 5.42 24.44
CA PHE A 14 0.24 5.38 23.74
C PHE A 14 0.13 6.03 22.37
N ASN A 15 1.26 6.42 21.79
CA ASN A 15 1.31 6.91 20.41
C ASN A 15 1.44 5.71 19.44
N PRO A 16 0.42 5.39 18.62
CA PRO A 16 0.47 4.26 17.69
C PRO A 16 1.53 4.42 16.59
N GLU A 17 1.98 5.65 16.33
CA GLU A 17 3.04 5.90 15.35
C GLU A 17 4.37 5.26 15.80
N LEU A 18 4.67 5.28 17.10
CA LEU A 18 5.88 4.64 17.64
C LEU A 18 5.86 3.12 17.46
N ILE A 19 4.69 2.50 17.62
CA ILE A 19 4.53 1.06 17.34
C ILE A 19 4.75 0.80 15.84
N THR A 20 4.25 1.67 14.98
CA THR A 20 4.44 1.55 13.53
C THR A 20 5.93 1.58 13.16
N HIS A 21 6.71 2.47 13.75
CA HIS A 21 8.17 2.52 13.55
C HIS A 21 8.87 1.25 14.04
N ILE A 22 8.39 0.63 15.12
CA ILE A 22 8.92 -0.65 15.60
C ILE A 22 8.60 -1.78 14.61
N LEU A 23 7.37 -1.82 14.07
CA LEU A 23 6.94 -2.84 13.10
C LEU A 23 7.68 -2.71 11.76
N ASP A 24 7.91 -1.49 11.29
CA ASP A 24 8.65 -1.22 10.06
C ASP A 24 10.19 -1.22 10.28
N GLY A 25 10.64 -1.34 11.54
CA GLY A 25 12.06 -1.38 11.94
C GLY A 25 12.73 -0.01 12.11
N SER A 26 12.19 1.05 11.50
CA SER A 26 12.65 2.43 11.71
C SER A 26 11.58 3.47 11.28
N PRO A 27 11.65 4.72 11.79
CA PRO A 27 10.84 5.82 11.27
C PRO A 27 11.04 6.08 9.76
N GLU A 28 12.26 5.91 9.28
CA GLU A 28 12.63 6.06 7.87
C GLU A 28 11.93 5.01 7.01
N ASN A 29 11.87 3.76 7.46
CA ASN A 29 11.15 2.68 6.78
C ASN A 29 9.64 2.93 6.74
N THR A 30 9.04 3.41 7.84
CA THR A 30 7.63 3.83 7.84
C THR A 30 7.38 4.92 6.80
N ARG A 31 8.27 5.93 6.71
CA ARG A 31 8.17 7.01 5.72
C ARG A 31 8.27 6.46 4.30
N ARG A 32 9.26 5.61 4.04
CA ARG A 32 9.52 5.04 2.72
C ARG A 32 8.39 4.13 2.24
N ARG A 33 7.88 3.26 3.12
CA ARG A 33 6.71 2.42 2.85
C ARG A 33 5.50 3.27 2.48
N ARG A 34 5.19 4.31 3.26
CA ARG A 34 4.07 5.21 2.97
C ARG A 34 4.24 5.99 1.67
N GLU A 35 5.46 6.36 1.29
CA GLU A 35 5.72 6.97 -0.02
C GLU A 35 5.36 6.01 -1.16
N ILE A 36 5.83 4.76 -1.08
CA ILE A 36 5.55 3.73 -2.09
C ILE A 36 4.05 3.42 -2.17
N GLU A 37 3.38 3.24 -1.03
CA GLU A 37 1.93 3.03 -0.96
C GLU A 37 1.17 4.19 -1.62
N ASN A 38 1.59 5.44 -1.38
CA ASN A 38 0.96 6.62 -2.00
C ASN A 38 1.22 6.71 -3.51
N LEU A 39 2.39 6.26 -4.00
CA LEU A 39 2.66 6.23 -5.44
C LEU A 39 1.67 5.31 -6.16
N ILE A 40 1.37 4.15 -5.57
CA ILE A 40 0.45 3.16 -6.16
C ILE A 40 -1.00 3.64 -6.03
N LEU A 41 -1.39 4.15 -4.87
CA LEU A 41 -2.76 4.57 -4.58
C LEU A 41 -3.24 5.69 -5.53
N ASN A 42 -2.33 6.60 -5.87
CA ASN A 42 -2.62 7.76 -6.71
C ASN A 42 -2.38 7.50 -8.20
N ASP A 43 -1.81 6.35 -8.59
CA ASP A 43 -1.57 6.00 -9.99
C ASP A 43 -2.80 5.30 -10.60
N PRO A 44 -3.47 5.92 -11.59
CA PRO A 44 -4.66 5.36 -12.21
C PRO A 44 -4.44 4.00 -12.87
N ASP A 45 -3.19 3.66 -13.25
CA ASP A 45 -2.87 2.38 -13.88
C ASP A 45 -3.11 1.18 -12.95
N PHE A 46 -3.14 1.41 -11.63
CA PHE A 46 -3.41 0.40 -10.60
C PHE A 46 -4.85 0.42 -10.08
N GLN A 47 -5.67 1.41 -10.47
CA GLN A 47 -7.07 1.48 -10.08
C GLN A 47 -7.94 0.56 -10.95
N HIS A 48 -8.92 -0.08 -10.33
CA HIS A 48 -9.88 -0.98 -10.97
C HIS A 48 -11.14 -1.12 -10.12
N GLU A 49 -12.18 -1.70 -10.69
CA GLU A 49 -13.42 -2.06 -9.98
C GLU A 49 -13.13 -2.96 -8.78
N ASP A 50 -14.00 -2.95 -7.77
CA ASP A 50 -13.88 -3.89 -6.66
C ASP A 50 -13.86 -5.34 -7.19
N TYR A 51 -12.87 -6.12 -6.76
CA TYR A 51 -12.73 -7.51 -7.15
C TYR A 51 -14.02 -8.33 -6.90
N ASN A 52 -14.83 -7.98 -5.91
CA ASN A 52 -16.08 -8.64 -5.59
C ASN A 52 -17.15 -8.50 -6.69
N PHE A 53 -17.06 -7.47 -7.54
CA PHE A 53 -17.95 -7.28 -8.69
C PHE A 53 -17.40 -7.89 -9.98
N LEU A 54 -16.19 -8.44 -9.93
CA LEU A 54 -15.53 -9.07 -11.08
C LEU A 54 -15.70 -10.58 -11.06
N THR A 55 -15.97 -11.16 -12.24
CA THR A 55 -15.90 -12.60 -12.45
C THR A 55 -14.47 -13.12 -12.25
N ARG A 56 -14.31 -14.43 -12.03
CA ARG A 56 -12.98 -15.05 -11.88
C ARG A 56 -12.03 -14.73 -13.06
N SER A 57 -12.55 -14.71 -14.29
CA SER A 57 -11.77 -14.37 -15.49
C SER A 57 -11.28 -12.92 -15.45
N GLN A 58 -12.17 -11.99 -15.14
CA GLN A 58 -11.82 -10.57 -15.03
C GLN A 58 -10.86 -10.29 -13.87
N ARG A 59 -10.99 -10.99 -12.73
CA ARG A 59 -10.03 -10.90 -11.63
C ARG A 59 -8.62 -11.30 -12.08
N TYR A 60 -8.52 -12.38 -12.84
CA TYR A 60 -7.25 -12.84 -13.41
C TYR A 60 -6.68 -11.81 -14.39
N GLU A 61 -7.50 -11.28 -15.29
CA GLU A 61 -7.09 -10.26 -16.26
C GLU A 61 -6.54 -8.99 -15.58
N VAL A 62 -7.25 -8.47 -14.57
CA VAL A 62 -6.80 -7.31 -13.78
C VAL A 62 -5.49 -7.62 -13.05
N ALA A 63 -5.35 -8.81 -12.47
CA ALA A 63 -4.13 -9.22 -11.80
C ALA A 63 -2.93 -9.27 -12.77
N VAL A 64 -3.12 -9.81 -13.98
CA VAL A 64 -2.09 -9.85 -15.03
C VAL A 64 -1.71 -8.45 -15.48
N LYS A 65 -2.70 -7.59 -15.77
CA LYS A 65 -2.46 -6.19 -16.17
C LYS A 65 -1.66 -5.45 -15.11
N LYS A 66 -2.08 -5.49 -13.84
CA LYS A 66 -1.36 -4.81 -12.74
C LYS A 66 0.05 -5.35 -12.55
N SER A 67 0.24 -6.67 -12.65
CA SER A 67 1.57 -7.27 -12.50
C SER A 67 2.53 -6.83 -13.61
N ALA A 68 2.06 -6.73 -14.85
CA ALA A 68 2.86 -6.22 -15.96
C ALA A 68 3.22 -4.74 -15.78
N THR A 69 2.24 -3.90 -15.41
CA THR A 69 2.48 -2.48 -15.08
C THR A 69 3.45 -2.33 -13.92
N MET A 70 3.30 -3.14 -12.87
CA MET A 70 4.17 -3.14 -11.70
C MET A 70 5.64 -3.37 -12.07
N VAL A 71 5.95 -4.40 -12.86
CA VAL A 71 7.33 -4.66 -13.30
C VAL A 71 7.91 -3.47 -14.07
N LYS A 72 7.10 -2.84 -14.94
CA LYS A 72 7.50 -1.64 -15.67
C LYS A 72 7.79 -0.46 -14.74
N LYS A 73 6.86 -0.14 -13.83
CA LYS A 73 6.96 0.99 -12.90
C LYS A 73 8.08 0.82 -11.88
N MET A 74 8.29 -0.39 -11.34
CA MET A 74 9.43 -0.67 -10.45
C MET A 74 10.76 -0.38 -11.15
N ARG A 75 10.88 -0.72 -12.45
CA ARG A 75 12.06 -0.38 -13.26
C ARG A 75 12.19 1.12 -13.49
N GLU A 76 11.10 1.83 -13.76
CA GLU A 76 11.10 3.29 -13.99
C GLU A 76 11.46 4.07 -12.72
N TYR A 77 10.98 3.64 -11.56
CA TYR A 77 11.27 4.26 -10.26
C TYR A 77 12.59 3.78 -9.64
N GLY A 78 13.30 2.84 -10.27
CA GLY A 78 14.57 2.30 -9.76
C GLY A 78 14.42 1.53 -8.45
N ILE A 79 13.25 0.92 -8.20
CA ILE A 79 12.99 0.13 -6.99
C ILE A 79 13.66 -1.23 -7.15
N SER A 80 14.82 -1.40 -6.52
CA SER A 80 15.60 -2.64 -6.53
C SER A 80 15.75 -3.29 -5.15
N ASP A 81 15.45 -2.54 -4.08
CA ASP A 81 15.53 -3.06 -2.73
C ASP A 81 14.43 -4.13 -2.49
N PRO A 82 14.76 -5.33 -1.96
CA PRO A 82 13.79 -6.38 -1.74
C PRO A 82 12.64 -6.00 -0.80
N GLU A 83 12.86 -5.17 0.22
CA GLU A 83 11.79 -4.71 1.11
C GLU A 83 10.88 -3.72 0.39
N GLU A 84 11.45 -2.78 -0.37
CA GLU A 84 10.66 -1.84 -1.18
C GLU A 84 9.82 -2.54 -2.25
N ILE A 85 10.37 -3.59 -2.89
CA ILE A 85 9.62 -4.43 -3.84
C ILE A 85 8.44 -5.11 -3.14
N MET A 86 8.62 -5.57 -1.89
CA MET A 86 7.55 -6.17 -1.11
C MET A 86 6.47 -5.16 -0.72
N TRP A 87 6.85 -3.92 -0.40
CA TRP A 87 5.89 -2.84 -0.17
C TRP A 87 5.16 -2.42 -1.44
N PHE A 88 5.82 -2.47 -2.60
CA PHE A 88 5.19 -2.12 -3.87
C PHE A 88 4.15 -3.16 -4.33
N LYS A 89 4.31 -4.42 -3.91
CA LYS A 89 3.40 -5.52 -4.25
C LYS A 89 2.12 -5.58 -3.40
N LYS A 90 2.07 -4.84 -2.30
CA LYS A 90 0.92 -4.80 -1.38
C LYS A 90 -0.26 -4.05 -1.99
#